data_AF-A0A7V2AUA8-F1
#
_entry.id   AF-A0A7V2AUA8-F1
#
_cell.length_a   1.000
_cell.length_b   1.000
_cell.length_c   1.000
_cell.angle_alpha   90.00
_cell.angle_beta   90.00
_cell.angle_gamma   90.00
#
_symmetry.space_group_name_H-M   'P 1'
#
loop_
_entity.id
_entity.type
_entity.pdbx_description
1 polymer ?
#
loop_
_entity_poly.entity_id
_entity_poly.type
_entity_poly.pdbx_seq_one_letter_code
_entity_poly.pdbx_strand_id
1 'polypeptide(L)' 'MKRIVTLTMNPAVDMSAEIAHVAAERKLRCHDPRREPGGGGINVSRAVRN' A
#
# COMPACT_ATOMS: atom_id res chain seq x y z
N MET A 1 -28.08 -1.20 8.13
CA MET A 1 -26.71 -0.66 8.28
C MET A 1 -26.66 0.74 7.71
N LYS A 2 -25.90 1.67 8.31
CA LYS A 2 -25.73 3.04 7.77
C LYS A 2 -24.64 3.03 6.68
N ARG A 3 -24.77 3.93 5.69
CA ARG A 3 -23.72 4.11 4.66
C ARG A 3 -22.52 4.82 5.28
N ILE A 4 -21.33 4.29 5.04
CA ILE A 4 -20.04 4.86 5.44
C ILE A 4 -19.35 5.37 4.17
N VAL A 5 -18.82 6.59 4.21
CA VAL A 5 -18.12 7.23 3.08
C VAL A 5 -16.74 7.68 3.55
N THR A 6 -15.71 7.43 2.75
CA THR A 6 -14.33 7.86 3.03
C THR A 6 -13.83 8.77 1.91
N LEU A 7 -13.05 9.79 2.24
CA LEU A 7 -12.36 10.66 1.27
C LEU A 7 -10.84 10.50 1.45
N THR A 8 -10.11 10.36 0.34
CA THR A 8 -8.64 10.39 0.33
C THR A 8 -8.19 11.49 -0.62
N MET A 9 -7.85 12.65 -0.07
CA MET A 9 -7.40 13.81 -0.85
C MET A 9 -6.06 13.59 -1.57
N ASN A 10 -5.20 12.74 -0.98
CA ASN A 10 -3.89 12.39 -1.52
C ASN A 10 -3.77 10.87 -1.66
N PRO A 11 -4.37 10.27 -2.70
CA PRO A 11 -4.29 8.83 -2.93
C PRO A 11 -2.90 8.43 -3.45
N ALA A 12 -2.56 7.16 -3.29
CA ALA A 12 -1.31 6.59 -3.78
C ALA A 12 -1.52 5.23 -4.44
N VAL A 13 -0.56 4.84 -5.27
CA VAL A 13 -0.33 3.43 -5.59
C VAL A 13 0.83 2.99 -4.73
N ASP A 14 0.54 2.23 -3.69
CA ASP A 14 1.55 1.68 -2.80
C ASP A 14 2.29 0.56 -3.54
N MET A 15 3.61 0.51 -3.36
CA MET A 15 4.48 -0.50 -3.94
C MET A 15 5.22 -1.22 -2.82
N SER A 16 5.10 -2.53 -2.78
CA SER A 16 5.89 -3.40 -1.91
C SER A 16 6.69 -4.38 -2.75
N ALA A 17 7.89 -4.74 -2.30
CA ALA A 17 8.75 -5.72 -2.94
C ALA A 17 9.64 -6.35 -1.87
N GLU A 18 10.18 -7.54 -2.15
CA GLU A 18 10.90 -8.34 -1.18
C GLU A 18 12.37 -8.52 -1.56
N ILE A 19 13.24 -8.65 -0.55
CA ILE A 19 14.64 -9.05 -0.68
C ILE A 19 15.12 -9.67 0.62
N ALA A 20 16.04 -10.63 0.56
CA ALA A 20 16.52 -11.33 1.75
C ALA A 20 17.21 -10.39 2.77
N HIS A 21 18.01 -9.43 2.31
CA HIS A 21 18.73 -8.50 3.16
C HIS A 21 18.82 -7.10 2.55
N VAL A 22 18.64 -6.08 3.39
CA VAL A 22 18.87 -4.68 3.03
C VAL A 22 20.32 -4.31 3.33
N ALA A 23 21.02 -3.72 2.37
CA ALA A 23 22.41 -3.29 2.51
C ALA A 23 22.63 -1.93 1.82
N ALA A 24 23.38 -1.04 2.48
CA ALA A 24 23.76 0.27 1.93
C ALA A 24 24.74 0.12 0.75
N GLU A 25 24.81 1.15 -0.10
CA GLU A 25 25.76 1.28 -1.23
C GLU A 25 25.70 0.17 -2.30
N ARG A 26 24.72 -0.74 -2.22
CA ARG A 26 24.55 -1.84 -3.17
C ARG A 26 23.21 -1.75 -3.89
N LYS A 27 23.19 -2.13 -5.17
CA LYS A 27 21.94 -2.30 -5.92
C LYS A 27 21.16 -3.48 -5.35
N LEU A 28 20.06 -3.18 -4.65
CA LEU A 28 19.12 -4.18 -4.13
C LEU A 28 18.12 -4.55 -5.22
N ARG A 29 18.35 -5.69 -5.88
CA ARG A 29 17.42 -6.23 -6.87
C ARG A 29 16.31 -6.99 -6.15
N CYS A 30 15.24 -6.27 -5.82
CA CYS A 30 14.06 -6.84 -5.18
C CYS A 30 13.28 -7.76 -6.14
N HIS A 31 12.48 -8.66 -5.57
CA HIS A 31 11.58 -9.56 -6.28
C HIS A 31 10.14 -9.36 -5.81
N ASP A 32 9.20 -9.98 -6.52
CA ASP A 32 7.76 -9.95 -6.24
C ASP A 32 7.17 -8.55 -6.01
N PRO A 33 7.36 -7.58 -6.94
CA PRO A 33 6.79 -6.25 -6.79
C PRO A 33 5.26 -6.31 -6.84
N ARG A 34 4.60 -5.82 -5.81
CA ARG A 34 3.14 -5.73 -5.70
C ARG A 34 2.70 -4.27 -5.70
N ARG A 35 1.60 -4.00 -6.41
CA ARG A 35 0.93 -2.70 -6.45
C ARG A 35 -0.37 -2.81 -5.70
N GLU A 36 -0.58 -1.92 -4.73
CA GLU A 36 -1.79 -1.88 -3.92
C GLU A 36 -2.38 -0.47 -3.92
N PRO A 37 -3.71 -0.34 -3.77
CA PRO A 37 -4.32 0.97 -3.60
C PRO A 37 -3.97 1.52 -2.21
N GLY A 38 -3.36 2.71 -2.18
CA GLY A 38 -2.83 3.36 -0.98
C GLY A 38 -3.55 4.64 -0.61
N GLY A 39 -3.50 4.98 0.67
CA GLY A 39 -4.04 6.21 1.23
C GLY A 39 -5.09 5.99 2.31
N GLY A 40 -5.22 6.97 3.22
CA GLY A 40 -5.98 6.80 4.47
C GLY A 40 -7.42 6.35 4.29
N GLY A 41 -8.22 7.08 3.51
CA GLY A 41 -9.63 6.72 3.27
C GLY A 41 -9.79 5.42 2.47
N ILE A 42 -8.87 5.14 1.54
CA ILE A 42 -8.83 3.88 0.78
C ILE A 42 -8.58 2.69 1.72
N ASN A 43 -7.60 2.81 2.61
CA ASN A 43 -7.27 1.77 3.58
C ASN A 43 -8.41 1.57 4.60
N VAL A 44 -9.05 2.64 5.07
CA VAL A 44 -10.28 2.56 5.88
C VAL A 44 -11.40 1.86 5.12
N SER A 45 -11.64 2.20 3.85
CA SER A 45 -12.66 1.56 3.01
C SER A 45 -12.43 0.05 2.84
N ARG A 46 -11.18 -0.39 2.73
CA ARG A 46 -10.81 -1.81 2.68
C ARG A 46 -11.06 -2.50 4.03
N ALA A 47 -10.63 -1.87 5.12
CA ALA A 47 -10.77 -2.44 6.47
C ALA A 47 -12.23 -2.60 6.90
N VAL A 48 -13.10 -1.66 6.54
CA VAL A 48 -14.53 -1.67 6.93
C VAL A 48 -15.36 -2.70 6.14
N ARG A 49 -14.85 -3.22 5.01
CA ARG A 49 -15.50 -4.27 4.22
C ARG A 49 -15.09 -5.70 4.59
N ASN A 50 -13.97 -5.85 5.32
CA ASN A 50 -13.45 -7.14 5.79
C ASN A 50 -13.98 -7.46 7.19
#